data_AF-A0A9W8JI68-F1
#
_entry.id   AF-A0A9W8JI68-F1
#
_cell.length_a   1.000
_cell.length_b   1.000
_cell.length_c   1.000
_cell.angle_alpha   90.00
_cell.angle_beta   90.00
_cell.angle_gamma   90.00
#
_symmetry.space_group_name_H-M   'P 1'
#
loop_
_entity.id
_entity.type
_entity.pdbx_description
1 polymer ?
#
loop_
_entity_poly.entity_id
_entity_poly.type
_entity_poly.pdbx_seq_one_letter_code
_entity_poly.pdbx_strand_id
1 'polypeptide(L)'
;MKLSAALLLAPFILLASAAPSANPATANDAVKEKIAALGVREASPVELHARAPVTATVNTDGVRYRRCERTSCEAVGQYNNGQSITITCRVRGETVNAWDWWDKMSNDYYISDAYVSWTGGVPDVC
;
A
#
# COMPACT_ATOMS: atom_id res chain seq x y z
N MET A 1 42.93 59.28 57.19
CA MET A 1 43.63 58.18 57.89
C MET A 1 43.30 56.89 57.14
N LYS A 2 44.22 56.39 56.30
CA LYS A 2 45.04 55.17 56.52
C LYS A 2 44.15 53.95 56.88
N LEU A 3 44.11 52.88 56.09
CA LEU A 3 45.20 51.90 55.97
C LEU A 3 45.11 51.05 54.70
N SER A 4 46.29 50.65 54.23
CA SER A 4 46.60 49.85 53.05
C SER A 4 46.43 48.33 53.22
N ALA A 5 46.48 47.67 52.07
CA ALA A 5 47.14 46.39 51.77
C ALA A 5 46.42 45.08 52.14
N ALA A 6 46.23 44.21 51.14
CA ALA A 6 47.00 42.97 51.02
C ALA A 6 46.65 42.22 49.73
N LEU A 7 47.70 41.88 48.96
CA LEU A 7 47.70 40.84 47.93
C LEU A 7 47.12 39.54 48.51
N LEU A 8 46.21 38.89 47.79
CA LEU A 8 45.99 37.45 47.91
C LEU A 8 46.04 36.81 46.53
N LEU A 9 47.10 36.02 46.33
CA LEU A 9 47.29 35.07 45.24
C LEU A 9 46.08 34.13 45.15
N ALA A 10 45.33 34.18 44.06
CA ALA A 10 44.33 33.17 43.75
C ALA A 10 45.00 32.01 42.99
N PRO A 11 44.73 30.74 43.38
CA PRO A 11 45.33 29.56 42.75
C PRO A 11 44.72 29.26 41.38
N PHE A 12 45.59 28.90 40.43
CA PHE A 12 45.23 28.30 39.14
C PHE A 12 44.45 26.99 39.38
N ILE A 13 43.14 27.00 39.13
CA ILE A 13 42.32 25.79 39.11
C ILE A 13 42.45 25.16 37.72
N LEU A 14 43.14 24.01 37.65
CA LEU A 14 43.18 23.12 36.49
C LEU A 14 41.75 22.60 36.20
N LEU A 15 41.12 23.08 35.12
CA LEU A 15 39.93 22.41 34.56
C LEU A 15 40.40 21.15 33.83
N ALA A 16 40.35 20.00 34.50
CA ALA A 16 40.34 18.70 33.85
C ALA A 16 38.97 18.51 33.18
N SER A 17 38.87 18.79 31.88
CA SER A 17 37.68 18.41 31.10
C SER A 17 37.67 16.91 30.90
N ALA A 18 36.94 16.18 31.75
CA ALA A 18 36.60 14.79 31.47
C ALA A 18 35.78 14.74 30.18
N ALA A 19 36.37 14.21 29.10
CA ALA A 19 35.61 13.92 27.89
C ALA A 19 34.50 12.90 28.25
N PRO A 20 33.24 13.14 27.91
CA PRO A 20 32.17 12.20 28.21
C PRO A 20 32.46 10.87 27.52
N SER A 21 32.66 9.82 28.32
CA SER A 21 32.77 8.46 27.81
C SER A 21 31.46 8.13 27.09
N ALA A 22 31.52 7.83 25.79
CA ALA A 22 30.36 7.37 25.04
C ALA A 22 29.87 6.04 25.63
N ASN A 23 28.88 6.10 26.51
CA ASN A 23 28.24 4.92 27.07
C ASN A 23 27.24 4.37 26.04
N PRO A 24 27.29 3.08 25.66
CA PRO A 24 26.33 2.51 24.70
C PRO A 24 24.87 2.63 25.16
N ALA A 25 24.60 2.80 26.46
CA ALA A 25 23.26 3.06 26.97
C ALA A 25 22.68 4.41 26.48
N THR A 26 23.48 5.48 26.42
CA THR A 26 23.02 6.80 25.93
C THR A 26 22.74 6.79 24.44
N ALA A 27 23.42 5.94 23.66
CA ALA A 27 23.10 5.76 22.24
C ALA A 27 21.74 5.09 22.06
N ASN A 28 21.43 4.06 22.85
CA ASN A 28 20.15 3.35 22.78
C ASN A 28 18.96 4.23 23.18
N ASP A 29 19.16 5.10 24.17
CA ASP A 29 18.14 6.05 24.61
C ASP A 29 17.90 7.16 23.56
N ALA A 30 18.96 7.66 22.92
CA ALA A 30 18.84 8.60 21.81
C ALA A 30 18.13 8.00 20.58
N VAL A 31 18.34 6.70 20.31
CA VAL A 31 17.60 5.99 19.26
C VAL A 31 16.13 5.85 19.61
N LYS A 32 15.78 5.53 20.87
CA LYS A 32 14.38 5.46 21.33
C LYS A 32 13.66 6.80 21.20
N GLU A 33 14.30 7.88 21.60
CA GLU A 33 13.74 9.22 21.50
C GLU A 33 13.49 9.61 20.03
N LYS A 34 14.41 9.24 19.14
CA LYS A 34 14.26 9.49 17.69
C LYS A 34 13.15 8.65 17.06
N ILE A 35 12.98 7.39 17.49
CA ILE A 35 11.87 6.53 17.04
C ILE A 35 10.53 7.07 17.55
N ALA A 36 10.46 7.58 18.78
CA ALA A 36 9.27 8.22 19.33
C ALA A 36 8.92 9.53 18.57
N ALA A 37 9.94 10.34 18.23
CA ALA A 37 9.78 11.57 17.46
C ALA A 37 9.41 11.33 15.98
N LEU A 38 9.70 10.15 15.44
CA LEU A 38 9.29 9.75 14.08
C LEU A 38 7.78 9.53 13.96
N GLY A 39 7.01 9.68 15.04
CA GLY A 39 5.56 9.76 14.98
C GLY A 39 4.99 8.61 14.17
N VAL A 40 5.29 7.37 14.61
CA VAL A 40 4.53 6.21 14.16
C VAL A 40 3.11 6.48 14.62
N ARG A 41 2.34 7.10 13.73
CA ARG A 41 0.90 7.16 13.78
C ARG A 41 0.53 5.70 14.02
N GLU A 42 -0.06 5.38 15.17
CA GLU A 42 -0.79 4.12 15.27
C GLU A 42 -1.60 4.05 13.98
N ALA A 43 -1.39 2.97 13.22
CA ALA A 43 -2.14 2.78 12.00
C ALA A 43 -3.61 2.78 12.44
N SER A 44 -4.29 3.91 12.23
CA SER A 44 -5.74 3.97 12.25
C SER A 44 -6.16 2.74 11.46
N PRO A 45 -7.05 1.87 11.99
CA PRO A 45 -7.35 0.61 11.34
C PRO A 45 -7.64 0.93 9.88
N VAL A 46 -6.73 0.49 9.01
CA VAL A 46 -6.95 0.60 7.58
C VAL A 46 -8.09 -0.35 7.36
N GLU A 47 -9.32 0.15 7.43
CA GLU A 47 -10.44 -0.56 6.86
C GLU A 47 -10.04 -0.76 5.41
N LEU A 48 -9.71 -2.00 5.07
CA LEU A 48 -9.50 -2.44 3.71
C LEU A 48 -10.85 -2.28 3.03
N HIS A 49 -11.12 -1.07 2.56
CA HIS A 49 -12.25 -0.81 1.71
C HIS A 49 -11.99 -1.63 0.47
N ALA A 50 -12.85 -2.63 0.22
CA ALA A 50 -12.85 -3.35 -1.04
C ALA A 50 -12.80 -2.30 -2.15
N ARG A 51 -11.81 -2.42 -3.05
CA ARG A 51 -11.64 -1.45 -4.12
C ARG A 51 -12.94 -1.38 -4.91
N ALA A 52 -13.35 -0.16 -5.27
CA ALA A 52 -14.60 0.04 -5.96
C ALA A 52 -14.66 -0.85 -7.23
N PRO A 53 -15.84 -1.40 -7.57
CA PRO A 53 -16.02 -2.14 -8.81
C PRO A 53 -15.56 -1.31 -10.01
N VAL A 54 -14.95 -1.98 -10.99
CA VAL A 54 -14.39 -1.33 -12.16
C VAL A 54 -15.40 -1.39 -13.30
N THR A 55 -15.62 -0.27 -13.97
CA THR A 55 -16.43 -0.23 -15.19
C THR A 55 -15.58 -0.62 -16.39
N ALA A 56 -16.14 -1.50 -17.23
CA ALA A 56 -15.49 -1.95 -18.44
C ALA A 56 -16.45 -2.00 -19.62
N THR A 57 -15.88 -2.12 -20.82
CA THR A 57 -16.60 -2.21 -22.08
C THR A 57 -16.16 -3.46 -22.83
N VAL A 58 -17.09 -4.16 -23.43
CA VAL A 58 -16.81 -5.33 -24.27
C VAL A 58 -16.31 -4.87 -25.63
N ASN A 59 -15.23 -5.48 -26.15
CA ASN A 59 -14.51 -5.00 -27.33
C ASN A 59 -14.84 -5.74 -28.65
N THR A 60 -15.69 -6.76 -28.60
CA THR A 60 -16.11 -7.55 -29.77
C THR A 60 -17.53 -8.08 -29.61
N ASP A 61 -18.15 -8.54 -30.69
CA ASP A 61 -19.53 -9.03 -30.71
C ASP A 61 -19.65 -10.49 -30.25
N GLY A 62 -20.78 -10.81 -29.61
CA GLY A 62 -21.13 -12.19 -29.25
C GLY A 62 -20.27 -12.83 -28.14
N VAL A 63 -19.63 -12.03 -27.29
CA VAL A 63 -18.80 -12.54 -26.19
C VAL A 63 -19.69 -13.20 -25.15
N ARG A 64 -19.47 -14.50 -24.92
CA ARG A 64 -20.28 -15.29 -24.00
C ARG A 64 -19.79 -15.13 -22.57
N TYR A 65 -20.69 -14.74 -21.66
CA TYR A 65 -20.43 -14.81 -20.22
C TYR A 65 -21.02 -16.09 -19.62
N ARG A 66 -20.37 -16.59 -18.57
CA ARG A 66 -20.47 -17.99 -18.15
C ARG A 66 -20.56 -18.11 -16.63
N ARG A 67 -21.03 -19.27 -16.17
CA ARG A 67 -21.11 -19.57 -14.72
C ARG A 67 -19.76 -19.80 -14.03
N CYS A 68 -18.69 -20.03 -14.79
CA CYS A 68 -17.34 -20.16 -14.25
C CYS A 68 -16.30 -19.63 -15.24
N GLU A 69 -15.06 -19.55 -14.80
CA GLU A 69 -13.86 -19.06 -15.47
C GLU A 69 -13.29 -19.99 -16.57
N ARG A 70 -14.16 -20.72 -17.29
CA ARG A 70 -13.79 -21.68 -18.35
C ARG A 70 -14.80 -21.69 -19.48
N THR A 71 -14.36 -21.97 -20.70
CA THR A 71 -15.20 -22.00 -21.91
C THR A 71 -16.12 -23.21 -21.98
N SER A 72 -15.85 -24.26 -21.20
CA SER A 72 -16.72 -25.43 -21.06
C SER A 72 -17.92 -25.19 -20.13
N CYS A 73 -17.89 -24.16 -19.29
CA CYS A 73 -19.01 -23.81 -18.43
C CYS A 73 -20.20 -23.23 -19.22
N GLU A 74 -21.40 -23.47 -18.69
CA GLU A 74 -22.66 -22.96 -19.24
C GLU A 74 -22.55 -21.47 -19.54
N ALA A 75 -22.83 -21.12 -20.80
CA ALA A 75 -22.95 -19.74 -21.22
C ALA A 75 -24.36 -19.23 -20.91
N VAL A 76 -24.44 -18.27 -20.01
CA VAL A 76 -25.72 -17.72 -19.51
C VAL A 76 -26.29 -16.69 -20.48
N GLY A 77 -25.43 -16.06 -21.28
CA GLY A 77 -25.83 -15.11 -22.30
C GLY A 77 -24.62 -14.61 -23.09
N GLN A 78 -24.78 -13.44 -23.69
CA GLN A 78 -23.71 -12.77 -24.42
C GLN A 78 -23.80 -11.26 -24.31
N TYR A 79 -22.66 -10.60 -24.50
CA TYR A 79 -22.55 -9.17 -24.74
C TYR A 79 -22.01 -8.92 -26.15
N ASN A 80 -22.40 -7.79 -26.71
CA ASN A 80 -21.91 -7.27 -27.97
C ASN A 80 -20.93 -6.13 -27.74
N ASN A 81 -20.23 -5.74 -28.81
CA ASN A 81 -19.24 -4.68 -28.77
C ASN A 81 -19.85 -3.37 -28.23
N GLY A 82 -19.11 -2.65 -27.39
CA GLY A 82 -19.52 -1.38 -26.81
C GLY A 82 -20.44 -1.50 -25.59
N GLN A 83 -20.90 -2.70 -25.22
CA GLN A 83 -21.71 -2.84 -24.00
C GLN A 83 -20.86 -2.66 -22.75
N SER A 84 -21.36 -1.83 -21.82
CA SER A 84 -20.74 -1.62 -20.52
C SER A 84 -21.09 -2.73 -19.54
N ILE A 85 -20.09 -3.17 -18.77
CA ILE A 85 -20.19 -4.14 -17.70
C ILE A 85 -19.49 -3.62 -16.45
N THR A 86 -19.86 -4.18 -15.30
CA THR A 86 -19.22 -3.85 -14.00
C THR A 86 -18.52 -5.08 -13.47
N ILE A 87 -17.21 -4.94 -13.22
CA ILE A 87 -16.31 -5.99 -12.75
C ILE A 87 -16.08 -5.80 -11.26
N THR A 88 -16.26 -6.87 -10.51
CA THR A 88 -16.01 -6.90 -9.06
C THR A 88 -14.55 -7.28 -8.77
N CYS A 89 -14.07 -8.34 -9.41
CA CYS A 89 -12.69 -8.82 -9.27
C CYS A 89 -12.31 -9.69 -10.46
N ARG A 90 -11.04 -10.07 -10.56
CA ARG A 90 -10.49 -10.95 -11.60
C ARG A 90 -9.93 -12.24 -11.01
N VAL A 91 -10.03 -13.34 -11.73
CA VAL A 91 -9.56 -14.66 -11.31
C VAL A 91 -8.81 -15.33 -12.46
N ARG A 92 -7.84 -16.21 -12.13
CA ARG A 92 -7.18 -17.05 -13.13
C ARG A 92 -8.12 -18.18 -13.56
N GLY A 93 -8.17 -18.47 -14.85
CA GLY A 93 -9.03 -19.49 -15.43
C GLY A 93 -8.44 -20.10 -16.69
N GLU A 94 -9.31 -20.67 -17.54
CA GLU A 94 -8.90 -21.24 -18.83
C GLU A 94 -8.30 -20.16 -19.74
N THR A 95 -7.22 -20.48 -20.44
CA THR A 95 -6.62 -19.54 -21.41
C THR A 95 -7.51 -19.36 -22.63
N VAL A 96 -7.86 -18.11 -22.91
CA VAL A 96 -8.63 -17.67 -24.07
C VAL A 96 -7.83 -16.59 -24.79
N ASN A 97 -7.53 -16.78 -26.08
CA ASN A 97 -6.73 -15.83 -26.86
C ASN A 97 -5.41 -15.41 -26.18
N ALA A 98 -4.71 -16.35 -25.56
CA ALA A 98 -3.47 -16.16 -24.79
C ALA A 98 -3.61 -15.39 -23.46
N TRP A 99 -4.83 -15.09 -23.01
CA TRP A 99 -5.12 -14.53 -21.70
C TRP A 99 -5.77 -15.57 -20.80
N ASP A 100 -5.28 -15.74 -19.59
CA ASP A 100 -5.82 -16.65 -18.58
C ASP A 100 -6.55 -15.92 -17.45
N TRP A 101 -6.83 -14.62 -17.63
CA TRP A 101 -7.64 -13.83 -16.73
C TRP A 101 -9.12 -13.86 -17.14
N TRP A 102 -9.96 -13.93 -16.11
CA TRP A 102 -11.41 -13.86 -16.22
C TRP A 102 -11.93 -12.84 -15.22
N ASP A 103 -12.88 -12.02 -15.66
CA ASP A 103 -13.51 -11.01 -14.84
C ASP A 103 -14.79 -11.57 -14.24
N LYS A 104 -14.88 -11.55 -12.91
CA LYS A 104 -16.13 -11.76 -12.20
C LYS A 104 -16.91 -10.45 -12.20
N MET A 105 -18.06 -10.46 -12.85
CA MET A 105 -18.94 -9.30 -12.94
C MET A 105 -19.87 -9.20 -11.72
N SER A 106 -20.51 -8.05 -11.57
CA SER A 106 -21.49 -7.77 -10.50
C SER A 106 -22.73 -8.69 -10.51
N ASN A 107 -22.99 -9.40 -11.61
CA ASN A 107 -24.04 -10.42 -11.73
C ASN A 107 -23.55 -11.84 -11.37
N ASP A 108 -22.38 -11.95 -10.73
CA ASP A 108 -21.72 -13.20 -10.32
C ASP A 108 -21.34 -14.17 -11.46
N TYR A 109 -21.40 -13.71 -12.71
CA TYR A 109 -20.91 -14.45 -13.87
C TYR A 109 -19.53 -13.98 -14.32
N TYR A 110 -18.90 -14.80 -15.16
CA TYR A 110 -17.53 -14.63 -15.60
C TYR A 110 -17.48 -14.34 -17.10
N ILE A 111 -16.63 -13.40 -17.49
CA ILE A 111 -16.31 -13.09 -18.88
C ILE A 111 -14.78 -13.13 -19.04
N SER A 112 -14.29 -13.59 -20.19
CA SER A 112 -12.84 -13.60 -20.42
C SER A 112 -12.31 -12.19 -20.57
N ASP A 113 -11.24 -11.88 -19.84
CA ASP A 113 -10.56 -10.58 -19.87
C ASP A 113 -10.03 -10.24 -21.27
N ALA A 114 -9.75 -11.27 -22.09
CA ALA A 114 -9.31 -11.11 -23.48
C ALA A 114 -10.24 -10.22 -24.33
N TYR A 115 -11.51 -10.09 -23.93
CA TYR A 115 -12.54 -9.36 -24.67
C TYR A 115 -13.08 -8.12 -23.95
N VAL A 116 -12.39 -7.67 -22.91
CA VAL A 116 -12.84 -6.60 -22.04
C VAL A 116 -11.83 -5.47 -22.03
N SER A 117 -12.31 -4.24 -21.88
CA SER A 117 -11.49 -3.04 -21.73
C SER A 117 -12.05 -2.19 -20.62
N TRP A 118 -11.34 -2.14 -19.48
CA TRP A 118 -11.74 -1.31 -18.34
C TRP A 118 -11.06 0.06 -18.32
N THR A 119 -11.74 0.99 -17.66
CA THR A 119 -11.24 2.34 -17.36
C THR A 119 -11.18 2.52 -15.84
N GLY A 120 -10.16 3.22 -15.32
CA GLY A 120 -10.05 3.55 -13.89
C GLY A 120 -9.12 2.64 -13.06
N GLY A 121 -8.48 1.65 -13.70
CA GLY A 121 -7.45 0.81 -13.08
C GLY A 121 -7.72 -0.68 -13.23
N VAL A 122 -6.74 -1.49 -12.84
CA VAL A 122 -6.81 -2.96 -12.83
C VAL A 122 -7.75 -3.42 -11.70
N PRO A 123 -8.81 -4.22 -11.97
CA PRO A 123 -9.59 -4.90 -10.94
C PRO A 123 -8.73 -5.73 -9.99
N ASP A 124 -9.14 -5.82 -8.72
CA ASP A 124 -8.47 -6.64 -7.72
C ASP A 124 -8.65 -8.13 -8.01
N VAL A 125 -7.77 -8.96 -7.47
CA VAL A 125 -7.83 -10.42 -7.61
C VAL A 125 -8.86 -10.98 -6.63
N CYS A 126 -9.75 -11.86 -7.11
CA CYS A 126 -10.53 -12.75 -6.25
C CYS A 126 -9.57 -13.84 -5.70
#